data_AF-A0A7S7UX50-F1
#
_entry.id   AF-A0A7S7UX50-F1
#
_cell.length_a   1.000
_cell.length_b   1.000
_cell.length_c   1.000
_cell.angle_alpha   90.00
_cell.angle_beta   90.00
_cell.angle_gamma   90.00
#
_symmetry.space_group_name_H-M   'P 1'
#
loop_
_entity.id
_entity.type
_entity.pdbx_description
1 polymer ?
#
loop_
_entity_poly.entity_id
_entity_poly.type
_entity_poly.pdbx_seq_one_letter_code
_entity_poly.pdbx_strand_id
1 'polypeptide(L)'
;MLDQPSTLIDIRGVCRSFPKGSGEELLVLEKVDLTIRSGEIVGLLGRSGSGKSTLLRIIAGLVSPTTGQATCRGEIIAGPPNGVAMVFQSFALFPWLTVLQNVELGLEALGVDATERRKRALAAIDLIGLDGFESAFPKELSGGMRQRVGFARALVVHPDLLLMDEPFSALDVLTAETLRTDLIDLWIEGRLPIKSVLMVTHNIEEAVLMCDRILVFSSNPGRVAAEIKVDLPHPRNRLDPVFRQLVDSIYARMTQRPEARPASIEGIPGTGIGMVLHHVSSNVLSGLIETLSGPPYNGHADLPVLAGSLQLEAGEIIHFGESLQLLRFAQLSEGDLVLSEAGNRFANLETDARKKLFAEHALTYVPVMALIKRVLDERTSHTAPVARFRNELEDYMSEEDAEETLKTIVSWGRYAELFAYDEQSDTFSLENPGEST
;
A
#
# COMPACT_ATOMS: atom_id res chain seq x y z
N MET A 1 -12.07 -0.94 41.65
CA MET A 1 -12.15 0.30 40.86
C MET A 1 -11.53 -0.08 39.53
N LEU A 2 -12.35 -0.33 38.50
CA LEU A 2 -11.85 -0.81 37.20
C LEU A 2 -10.99 0.30 36.61
N ASP A 3 -9.70 0.03 36.42
CA ASP A 3 -8.74 0.94 35.81
C ASP A 3 -9.27 1.33 34.43
N GLN A 4 -9.59 2.61 34.24
CA GLN A 4 -9.91 3.10 32.90
C GLN A 4 -8.63 3.02 32.07
N PRO A 5 -8.67 2.44 30.86
CA PRO A 5 -7.47 2.31 30.04
C PRO A 5 -6.91 3.70 29.73
N SER A 6 -5.69 3.97 30.18
CA SER A 6 -5.03 5.28 30.02
C SER A 6 -4.76 5.57 28.55
N THR A 7 -5.13 6.76 28.07
CA THR A 7 -4.83 7.20 26.71
C THR A 7 -3.32 7.40 26.51
N LEU A 8 -2.73 6.67 25.57
CA LEU A 8 -1.32 6.78 25.22
C LEU A 8 -1.09 7.80 24.11
N ILE A 9 -1.90 7.74 23.04
CA ILE A 9 -1.85 8.69 21.91
C ILE A 9 -3.23 9.27 21.68
N ASP A 10 -3.26 10.58 21.46
CA ASP A 10 -4.48 11.29 21.07
C ASP A 10 -4.18 12.27 19.94
N ILE A 11 -4.85 12.06 18.81
CA ILE A 11 -4.70 12.84 17.57
C ILE A 11 -6.03 13.53 17.31
N ARG A 12 -5.99 14.85 17.16
CA ARG A 12 -7.17 15.69 16.95
C ARG A 12 -7.01 16.58 15.74
N GLY A 13 -7.87 16.37 14.74
CA GLY A 13 -7.97 17.18 13.53
C GLY A 13 -6.64 17.33 12.78
N VAL A 14 -5.77 16.31 12.81
CA VAL A 14 -4.44 16.42 12.20
C VAL A 14 -4.55 16.46 10.68
N CYS A 15 -3.96 17.49 10.08
CA CYS A 15 -3.73 17.57 8.65
C CYS A 15 -2.23 17.58 8.37
N ARG A 16 -1.83 17.04 7.23
CA ARG A 16 -0.44 17.11 6.75
C ARG A 16 -0.43 17.30 5.25
N SER A 17 0.21 18.38 4.83
CA SER A 17 0.51 18.66 3.43
C SER A 17 2.02 18.57 3.19
N PHE A 18 2.42 18.24 1.97
CA PHE A 18 3.81 18.35 1.52
C PHE A 18 3.90 19.27 0.29
N PRO A 19 4.95 20.09 0.18
CA PRO A 19 5.14 20.92 -1.00
C PRO A 19 5.45 20.05 -2.22
N LYS A 20 4.76 20.29 -3.34
CA LYS A 20 5.13 19.73 -4.66
C LYS A 20 6.16 20.64 -5.34
N GLY A 21 6.94 20.06 -6.25
CA GLY A 21 7.89 20.81 -7.09
C GLY A 21 7.22 21.93 -7.92
N SER A 22 5.93 21.80 -8.21
CA SER A 22 5.10 22.79 -8.91
C SER A 22 4.67 24.00 -8.06
N GLY A 23 4.92 23.97 -6.74
CA GLY A 23 4.48 25.00 -5.79
C GLY A 23 3.10 24.79 -5.16
N GLU A 24 2.33 23.79 -5.62
CA GLU A 24 1.08 23.36 -4.97
C GLU A 24 1.36 22.45 -3.75
N GLU A 25 0.46 22.46 -2.75
CA GLU A 25 0.55 21.56 -1.60
C GLU A 25 -0.22 20.24 -1.84
N LEU A 26 0.46 19.10 -1.71
CA LEU A 26 -0.20 17.79 -1.68
C LEU A 26 -0.73 17.51 -0.27
N LEU A 27 -2.05 17.59 -0.09
CA LEU A 27 -2.71 17.18 1.14
C LEU A 27 -2.68 15.64 1.27
N VAL A 28 -1.86 15.15 2.20
CA VAL A 28 -1.70 13.70 2.46
C VAL A 28 -2.64 13.24 3.57
N LEU A 29 -2.80 14.02 4.63
CA LEU A 29 -3.72 13.73 5.74
C LEU A 29 -4.72 14.86 5.90
N GLU A 30 -6.00 14.54 6.06
CA GLU A 30 -7.08 15.50 6.25
C GLU A 30 -7.88 15.18 7.51
N LYS A 31 -7.82 16.08 8.51
CA LYS A 31 -8.61 16.03 9.75
C LYS A 31 -8.66 14.65 10.37
N VAL A 32 -7.50 14.05 10.58
CA VAL A 32 -7.37 12.74 11.20
C VAL A 32 -7.63 12.88 12.70
N ASP A 33 -8.61 12.12 13.19
CA ASP A 33 -8.90 11.94 14.61
C ASP A 33 -8.69 10.46 14.96
N LEU A 34 -7.85 10.17 15.96
CA LEU A 34 -7.71 8.81 16.51
C LEU A 34 -7.17 8.83 17.93
N THR A 35 -7.51 7.79 18.68
CA THR A 35 -7.04 7.60 20.05
C THR A 35 -6.56 6.15 20.25
N ILE A 36 -5.37 6.01 20.83
CA ILE A 36 -4.78 4.73 21.22
C ILE A 36 -4.72 4.69 22.74
N ARG A 37 -5.26 3.63 23.33
CA ARG A 37 -5.33 3.39 24.76
C ARG A 37 -4.38 2.28 25.15
N SER A 38 -4.01 2.20 26.43
CA SER A 38 -3.24 1.08 26.96
C SER A 38 -4.01 -0.24 26.84
N GLY A 39 -3.31 -1.33 26.53
CA GLY A 39 -3.84 -2.69 26.49
C GLY A 39 -4.52 -3.11 25.19
N GLU A 40 -4.34 -2.39 24.07
CA GLU A 40 -4.88 -2.76 22.76
C GLU A 40 -3.79 -2.85 21.67
N ILE A 41 -4.04 -3.72 20.70
CA ILE A 41 -3.39 -3.72 19.39
C ILE A 41 -4.32 -3.02 18.40
N VAL A 42 -3.87 -1.90 17.85
CA VAL A 42 -4.63 -1.12 16.87
C VAL A 42 -4.00 -1.29 15.48
N GLY A 43 -4.81 -1.67 14.50
CA GLY A 43 -4.40 -1.80 13.09
C GLY A 43 -4.86 -0.60 12.27
N LEU A 44 -3.94 0.09 11.61
CA LEU A 44 -4.23 1.05 10.55
C LEU A 44 -4.22 0.30 9.21
N LEU A 45 -5.40 0.10 8.65
CA LEU A 45 -5.62 -0.68 7.43
C LEU A 45 -6.01 0.24 6.29
N GLY A 46 -5.32 0.17 5.16
CA GLY A 46 -5.68 0.99 3.99
C GLY A 46 -4.74 0.76 2.82
N ARG A 47 -5.14 1.22 1.62
CA ARG A 47 -4.38 1.05 0.38
C ARG A 47 -2.99 1.72 0.46
N SER A 48 -2.05 1.31 -0.39
CA SER A 48 -0.77 2.02 -0.52
C SER A 48 -1.00 3.52 -0.83
N GLY A 49 -0.12 4.38 -0.34
CA GLY A 49 -0.24 5.84 -0.53
C GLY A 49 -1.34 6.54 0.29
N SER A 50 -2.13 5.84 1.12
CA SER A 50 -3.21 6.45 1.91
C SER A 50 -2.77 7.36 3.08
N GLY A 51 -1.46 7.55 3.28
CA GLY A 51 -0.92 8.40 4.35
C GLY A 51 -0.68 7.71 5.70
N LYS A 52 -0.86 6.38 5.80
CA LYS A 52 -0.63 5.58 7.03
C LYS A 52 0.76 5.79 7.62
N SER A 53 1.81 5.62 6.82
CA SER A 53 3.19 5.80 7.29
C SER A 53 3.49 7.27 7.64
N THR A 54 2.84 8.23 6.98
CA THR A 54 2.91 9.65 7.37
C THR A 54 2.31 9.87 8.76
N LEU A 55 1.14 9.29 9.04
CA LEU A 55 0.52 9.35 10.35
C LEU A 55 1.40 8.69 11.42
N LEU A 56 1.97 7.52 11.12
CA LEU A 56 2.87 6.81 12.03
C LEU A 56 4.12 7.64 12.35
N ARG A 57 4.70 8.33 11.36
CA ARG A 57 5.83 9.26 11.54
C ARG A 57 5.46 10.50 12.35
N ILE A 58 4.22 10.97 12.30
CA ILE A 58 3.73 12.05 13.17
C ILE A 58 3.68 11.55 14.62
N ILE A 59 3.15 10.36 14.86
CA ILE A 59 3.09 9.76 16.21
C ILE A 59 4.50 9.49 16.75
N ALA A 60 5.42 9.07 15.89
CA ALA A 60 6.83 8.88 16.24
C ALA A 60 7.60 10.20 16.43
N GLY A 61 6.96 11.36 16.20
CA GLY A 61 7.60 12.68 16.34
C GLY A 61 8.67 12.97 15.29
N LEU A 62 8.66 12.27 14.16
CA LEU A 62 9.60 12.44 13.06
C LEU A 62 9.13 13.50 12.05
N VAL A 63 7.82 13.73 11.97
CA VAL A 63 7.19 14.73 11.10
C VAL A 63 6.16 15.50 11.90
N SER A 64 6.16 16.83 11.82
CA SER A 64 5.14 17.66 12.47
C SER A 64 3.87 17.73 11.62
N PRO A 65 2.66 17.77 12.21
CA PRO A 65 1.44 18.06 11.46
C PRO A 65 1.46 19.49 10.91
N THR A 66 0.76 19.74 9.79
CA THR A 66 0.56 21.10 9.24
C THR A 66 -0.46 21.86 10.08
N THR A 67 -1.55 21.20 10.48
CA THR A 67 -2.56 21.71 11.40
C THR A 67 -3.07 20.58 12.30
N GLY A 68 -3.80 20.93 13.36
CA GLY A 68 -4.26 19.97 14.36
C GLY A 68 -3.19 19.66 15.39
N GLN A 69 -3.44 18.65 16.22
CA GLN A 69 -2.58 18.34 17.36
C GLN A 69 -2.45 16.82 17.56
N ALA A 70 -1.22 16.36 17.80
CA ALA A 70 -0.93 15.01 18.25
C ALA A 70 -0.29 15.08 19.64
N THR A 71 -0.77 14.26 20.57
CA THR A 71 -0.25 14.19 21.93
C THR A 71 0.11 12.76 22.31
N CYS A 72 1.15 12.61 23.13
CA CYS A 72 1.56 11.37 23.75
C CYS A 72 1.45 11.52 25.27
N ARG A 73 0.59 10.73 25.92
CA ARG A 73 0.28 10.81 27.36
C ARG A 73 -0.08 12.23 27.82
N GLY A 74 -0.79 12.97 26.98
CA GLY A 74 -1.23 14.35 27.24
C GLY A 74 -0.21 15.44 26.90
N GLU A 75 1.02 15.09 26.51
CA GLU A 75 2.05 16.05 26.09
C GLU A 75 2.09 16.18 24.57
N ILE A 76 2.29 17.40 24.06
CA ILE A 76 2.35 17.65 22.61
C ILE A 76 3.59 16.96 22.01
N ILE A 77 3.39 16.24 20.91
CA ILE A 77 4.49 15.62 20.16
C ILE A 77 5.20 16.69 19.31
N ALA A 78 6.28 17.24 19.83
CA ALA A 78 7.16 18.18 19.12
C ALA A 78 8.40 17.51 18.50
N GLY A 79 8.68 16.28 18.90
CA GLY A 79 9.81 15.44 18.48
C GLY A 79 9.60 14.01 19.00
N PRO A 80 10.57 13.10 18.84
CA PRO A 80 10.42 11.71 19.24
C PRO A 80 10.05 11.57 20.72
N PRO A 81 8.82 11.11 21.04
CA PRO A 81 8.36 11.05 22.42
C PRO A 81 9.02 9.89 23.17
N ASN A 82 9.32 10.09 24.45
CA ASN A 82 9.82 9.02 25.31
C ASN A 82 8.80 7.86 25.38
N GLY A 83 9.29 6.63 25.40
CA GLY A 83 8.43 5.45 25.50
C GLY A 83 7.65 5.12 24.22
N VAL A 84 8.06 5.64 23.07
CA VAL A 84 7.57 5.19 21.76
C VAL A 84 8.74 4.59 20.98
N ALA A 85 8.58 3.37 20.46
CA ALA A 85 9.55 2.73 19.60
C ALA A 85 8.92 2.37 18.25
N MET A 86 9.72 2.35 17.19
CA MET A 86 9.25 2.06 15.84
C MET A 86 10.00 0.89 15.22
N VAL A 87 9.24 0.01 14.58
CA VAL A 87 9.73 -1.05 13.68
C VAL A 87 9.36 -0.65 12.26
N PHE A 88 10.37 -0.56 11.41
CA PHE A 88 10.21 -0.09 10.02
C PHE A 88 9.94 -1.27 9.07
N GLN A 89 9.39 -0.94 7.90
CA GLN A 89 9.14 -1.88 6.81
C GLN A 89 10.45 -2.45 6.26
N SER A 90 11.45 -1.59 6.03
CA SER A 90 12.82 -2.04 5.82
C SER A 90 13.43 -2.39 7.17
N PHE A 91 14.19 -3.48 7.27
CA PHE A 91 14.77 -3.94 8.53
C PHE A 91 15.55 -2.82 9.28
N ALA A 92 16.06 -1.84 8.52
CA ALA A 92 16.75 -0.65 9.01
C ALA A 92 17.86 -0.97 10.03
N LEU A 93 18.47 -2.15 9.90
CA LEU A 93 19.60 -2.58 10.73
C LEU A 93 20.89 -1.98 10.19
N PHE A 94 21.83 -1.65 11.08
CA PHE A 94 23.15 -1.20 10.69
C PHE A 94 23.98 -2.42 10.25
N PRO A 95 24.37 -2.52 8.96
CA PRO A 95 24.95 -3.74 8.41
C PRO A 95 26.39 -4.02 8.91
N TRP A 96 27.05 -3.02 9.49
CA TRP A 96 28.38 -3.12 10.09
C TRP A 96 28.37 -3.39 11.60
N LEU A 97 27.19 -3.46 12.22
CA LEU A 97 27.03 -3.81 13.63
C LEU A 97 26.54 -5.26 13.75
N THR A 98 26.94 -5.96 14.80
CA THR A 98 26.37 -7.28 15.12
C THR A 98 24.91 -7.16 15.58
N VAL A 99 24.22 -8.29 15.73
CA VAL A 99 22.87 -8.35 16.33
C VAL A 99 22.85 -7.66 17.69
N LEU A 100 23.77 -8.04 18.59
CA LEU A 100 23.87 -7.44 19.91
C LEU A 100 24.05 -5.91 19.83
N GLN A 101 24.98 -5.45 19.01
CA GLN A 101 25.25 -4.02 18.85
C GLN A 101 24.05 -3.25 18.26
N ASN A 102 23.32 -3.85 17.32
CA ASN A 102 22.09 -3.25 16.78
C ASN A 102 21.03 -3.08 17.88
N VAL A 103 20.88 -4.06 18.78
CA VAL A 103 19.92 -4.02 19.87
C VAL A 103 20.37 -3.03 20.96
N GLU A 104 21.66 -2.95 21.27
CA GLU A 104 22.19 -2.03 22.28
C GLU A 104 22.01 -0.54 21.93
N LEU A 105 21.88 -0.19 20.64
CA LEU A 105 21.94 1.18 20.14
C LEU A 105 20.91 2.14 20.77
N GLY A 106 19.68 1.66 21.00
CA GLY A 106 18.64 2.47 21.65
C GLY A 106 18.96 2.78 23.12
N LEU A 107 19.52 1.80 23.84
CA LEU A 107 19.94 1.97 25.24
C LEU A 107 21.20 2.86 25.35
N GLU A 108 22.10 2.77 24.37
CA GLU A 108 23.27 3.65 24.26
C GLU A 108 22.86 5.12 24.10
N ALA A 109 21.89 5.40 23.22
CA ALA A 109 21.35 6.74 23.03
C ALA A 109 20.67 7.29 24.30
N LEU A 110 20.12 6.42 25.15
CA LEU A 110 19.55 6.76 26.45
C LEU A 110 20.61 6.89 27.57
N GLY A 111 21.89 6.67 27.28
CA GLY A 111 22.98 6.77 28.25
C GLY A 111 23.03 5.63 29.27
N VAL A 112 22.45 4.46 28.96
CA VAL A 112 22.50 3.29 29.83
C VAL A 112 23.92 2.72 29.85
N ASP A 113 24.43 2.41 31.05
CA ASP A 113 25.75 1.82 31.26
C ASP A 113 25.95 0.53 30.45
N ALA A 114 27.15 0.31 29.94
CA ALA A 114 27.50 -0.77 29.02
C ALA A 114 27.19 -2.17 29.58
N THR A 115 27.42 -2.41 30.87
CA THR A 115 27.12 -3.72 31.49
C THR A 115 25.63 -4.00 31.53
N GLU A 116 24.82 -3.03 31.96
CA GLU A 116 23.36 -3.16 32.01
C GLU A 116 22.76 -3.20 30.60
N ARG A 117 23.31 -2.40 29.69
CA ARG A 117 22.93 -2.36 28.28
C ARG A 117 23.08 -3.72 27.62
N ARG A 118 24.25 -4.35 27.77
CA ARG A 118 24.51 -5.70 27.27
C ARG A 118 23.55 -6.72 27.84
N LYS A 119 23.32 -6.69 29.15
CA LYS A 119 22.39 -7.61 29.84
C LYS A 119 20.97 -7.50 29.27
N ARG A 120 20.45 -6.28 29.11
CA ARG A 120 19.11 -6.05 28.55
C ARG A 120 19.02 -6.47 27.09
N ALA A 121 20.04 -6.16 26.28
CA ALA A 121 20.07 -6.55 24.88
C ALA A 121 20.05 -8.07 24.71
N LEU A 122 20.83 -8.82 25.52
CA LEU A 122 20.79 -10.28 25.54
C LEU A 122 19.41 -10.83 25.90
N ALA A 123 18.77 -10.28 26.94
CA ALA A 123 17.42 -10.70 27.32
C ALA A 123 16.38 -10.39 26.23
N ALA A 124 16.52 -9.26 25.53
CA ALA A 124 15.63 -8.91 24.42
C ALA A 124 15.85 -9.81 23.20
N ILE A 125 17.08 -10.26 22.93
CA ILE A 125 17.42 -11.21 21.86
C ILE A 125 16.85 -12.60 22.16
N ASP A 126 16.97 -13.06 23.41
CA ASP A 126 16.40 -14.32 23.87
C ASP A 126 14.86 -14.30 23.78
N LEU A 127 14.22 -13.18 24.18
CA LEU A 127 12.77 -13.00 24.11
C LEU A 127 12.20 -13.22 22.70
N ILE A 128 12.94 -12.84 21.65
CA ILE A 128 12.53 -13.02 20.25
C ILE A 128 13.05 -14.31 19.60
N GLY A 129 13.72 -15.18 20.37
CA GLY A 129 14.19 -16.49 19.95
C GLY A 129 15.40 -16.45 19.01
N LEU A 130 16.36 -15.57 19.26
CA LEU A 130 17.64 -15.50 18.53
C LEU A 130 18.86 -15.74 19.44
N ASP A 131 18.71 -16.56 20.47
CA ASP A 131 19.85 -17.01 21.27
C ASP A 131 20.92 -17.68 20.39
N GLY A 132 22.19 -17.35 20.64
CA GLY A 132 23.33 -17.83 19.86
C GLY A 132 23.65 -17.04 18.59
N PHE A 133 22.86 -16.02 18.21
CA PHE A 133 23.11 -15.15 17.06
C PHE A 133 23.63 -13.75 17.43
N GLU A 134 24.00 -13.50 18.68
CA GLU A 134 24.35 -12.19 19.22
C GLU A 134 25.55 -11.54 18.50
N SER A 135 26.49 -12.36 18.06
CA SER A 135 27.70 -11.97 17.36
C SER A 135 27.55 -11.91 15.83
N ALA A 136 26.44 -12.42 15.28
CA ALA A 136 26.20 -12.42 13.84
C ALA A 136 25.98 -11.00 13.30
N PHE A 137 26.36 -10.76 12.06
CA PHE A 137 26.05 -9.55 11.31
C PHE A 137 24.73 -9.72 10.53
N PRO A 138 23.99 -8.64 10.24
CA PRO A 138 22.71 -8.71 9.52
C PRO A 138 22.72 -9.47 8.18
N LYS A 139 23.86 -9.45 7.49
CA LYS A 139 24.07 -10.19 6.23
C LYS A 139 24.10 -11.71 6.39
N GLU A 140 24.33 -12.20 7.60
CA GLU A 140 24.40 -13.64 7.93
C GLU A 140 23.04 -14.19 8.37
N LEU A 141 22.02 -13.32 8.47
CA LEU A 141 20.69 -13.64 8.94
C LEU A 141 19.69 -13.79 7.78
N SER A 142 18.66 -14.63 7.97
CA SER A 142 17.50 -14.64 7.07
C SER A 142 16.65 -13.36 7.22
N GLY A 143 15.69 -13.13 6.32
CA GLY A 143 14.77 -11.99 6.42
C GLY A 143 13.99 -11.97 7.73
N GLY A 144 13.41 -13.11 8.13
CA GLY A 144 12.68 -13.23 9.39
C GLY A 144 13.57 -12.98 10.61
N MET A 145 14.80 -13.48 10.60
CA MET A 145 15.76 -13.23 11.67
C MET A 145 16.12 -11.73 11.75
N ARG A 146 16.36 -11.05 10.63
CA ARG A 146 16.58 -9.59 10.63
C ARG A 146 15.38 -8.84 11.21
N GLN A 147 14.16 -9.25 10.90
CA GLN A 147 12.97 -8.63 11.45
C GLN A 147 12.86 -8.83 12.96
N ARG A 148 13.18 -10.04 13.46
CA ARG A 148 13.27 -10.33 14.90
C ARG A 148 14.31 -9.46 15.61
N VAL A 149 15.46 -9.19 15.00
CA VAL A 149 16.43 -8.21 15.52
C VAL A 149 15.84 -6.80 15.58
N GLY A 150 15.05 -6.41 14.57
CA GLY A 150 14.28 -5.16 14.57
C GLY A 150 13.33 -5.06 15.77
N PHE A 151 12.60 -6.15 16.08
CA PHE A 151 11.76 -6.24 17.28
C PHE A 151 12.56 -6.15 18.57
N ALA A 152 13.65 -6.91 18.73
CA ALA A 152 14.50 -6.82 19.92
C ALA A 152 15.00 -5.38 20.15
N ARG A 153 15.46 -4.71 19.09
CA ARG A 153 15.93 -3.31 19.16
C ARG A 153 14.84 -2.35 19.60
N ALA A 154 13.59 -2.56 19.19
CA ALA A 154 12.47 -1.73 19.60
C ALA A 154 12.01 -2.04 21.04
N LEU A 155 12.01 -3.31 21.43
CA LEU A 155 11.50 -3.77 22.73
C LEU A 155 12.47 -3.53 23.88
N VAL A 156 13.78 -3.52 23.63
CA VAL A 156 14.82 -3.41 24.67
C VAL A 156 14.74 -2.12 25.50
N VAL A 157 14.17 -1.04 24.93
CA VAL A 157 13.97 0.24 25.62
C VAL A 157 12.68 0.29 26.45
N HIS A 158 11.92 -0.82 26.50
CA HIS A 158 10.65 -0.97 27.20
C HIS A 158 9.64 0.16 26.87
N PRO A 159 9.26 0.30 25.58
CA PRO A 159 8.39 1.39 25.15
C PRO A 159 6.96 1.18 25.65
N ASP A 160 6.24 2.25 25.97
CA ASP A 160 4.80 2.19 26.21
C ASP A 160 4.04 1.81 24.93
N LEU A 161 4.44 2.37 23.78
CA LEU A 161 3.82 2.12 22.48
C LEU A 161 4.84 1.60 21.47
N LEU A 162 4.52 0.45 20.87
CA LEU A 162 5.23 -0.08 19.72
C LEU A 162 4.52 0.30 18.43
N LEU A 163 5.19 1.08 17.58
CA LEU A 163 4.73 1.41 16.24
C LEU A 163 5.34 0.42 15.24
N MET A 164 4.53 -0.13 14.34
CA MET A 164 5.01 -1.05 13.31
C MET A 164 4.53 -0.60 11.93
N ASP A 165 5.44 -0.30 11.02
CA ASP A 165 5.15 0.11 9.64
C ASP A 165 5.34 -1.10 8.72
N GLU A 166 4.25 -1.78 8.35
CA GLU A 166 4.26 -3.00 7.54
C GLU A 166 5.34 -4.04 7.93
N PRO A 167 5.38 -4.46 9.21
CA PRO A 167 6.49 -5.22 9.77
C PRO A 167 6.65 -6.64 9.19
N PHE A 168 5.72 -7.11 8.36
CA PHE A 168 5.72 -8.46 7.81
C PHE A 168 5.74 -8.49 6.27
N SER A 169 5.68 -7.34 5.59
CA SER A 169 5.51 -7.30 4.12
C SER A 169 6.74 -7.74 3.34
N ALA A 170 7.94 -7.58 3.90
CA ALA A 170 9.20 -7.98 3.27
C ALA A 170 9.59 -9.46 3.50
N LEU A 171 8.71 -10.27 4.08
CA LEU A 171 8.96 -11.66 4.46
C LEU A 171 8.17 -12.63 3.57
N ASP A 172 8.71 -13.83 3.37
CA ASP A 172 7.92 -14.91 2.76
C ASP A 172 6.74 -15.31 3.66
N VAL A 173 5.71 -15.90 3.06
CA VAL A 173 4.42 -16.16 3.71
C VAL A 173 4.56 -16.97 5.01
N LEU A 174 5.35 -18.04 5.01
CA LEU A 174 5.51 -18.93 6.16
C LEU A 174 6.32 -18.28 7.29
N THR A 175 7.37 -17.53 6.93
CA THR A 175 8.15 -16.77 7.91
C THR A 175 7.32 -15.66 8.54
N ALA A 176 6.54 -14.92 7.74
CA ALA A 176 5.62 -13.90 8.23
C ALA A 176 4.56 -14.48 9.18
N GLU A 177 3.99 -15.64 8.82
CA GLU A 177 3.01 -16.33 9.66
C GLU A 177 3.58 -16.75 11.01
N THR A 178 4.72 -17.44 11.01
CA THR A 178 5.41 -17.84 12.25
C THR A 178 5.70 -16.62 13.13
N LEU A 179 6.24 -15.54 12.55
CA LEU A 179 6.61 -14.35 13.30
C LEU A 179 5.42 -13.60 13.89
N ARG A 180 4.28 -13.57 13.19
CA ARG A 180 3.03 -12.99 13.71
C ARG A 180 2.50 -13.80 14.88
N THR A 181 2.46 -15.12 14.77
CA THR A 181 2.00 -16.01 15.84
C THR A 181 2.86 -15.83 17.08
N ASP A 182 4.19 -15.87 16.94
CA ASP A 182 5.12 -15.66 18.07
C ASP A 182 4.88 -14.33 18.79
N LEU A 183 4.70 -13.23 18.04
CA LEU A 183 4.44 -11.92 18.64
C LEU A 183 3.10 -11.85 19.36
N ILE A 184 2.05 -12.45 18.79
CA ILE A 184 0.73 -12.52 19.41
C ILE A 184 0.82 -13.33 20.71
N ASP A 185 1.50 -14.47 20.69
CA ASP A 185 1.67 -15.32 21.88
C ASP A 185 2.41 -14.56 22.98
N LEU A 186 3.53 -13.90 22.65
CA LEU A 186 4.27 -13.07 23.62
C LEU A 186 3.43 -11.90 24.17
N TRP A 187 2.56 -11.31 23.35
CA TRP A 187 1.64 -10.25 23.76
C TRP A 187 0.59 -10.76 24.74
N ILE A 188 -0.08 -11.87 24.43
CA ILE A 188 -1.14 -12.47 25.25
C ILE A 188 -0.58 -12.99 26.57
N GLU A 189 0.62 -13.58 26.55
CA GLU A 189 1.32 -14.04 27.75
C GLU A 189 1.81 -12.88 28.65
N GLY A 190 1.72 -11.63 28.19
CA GLY A 190 2.19 -10.45 28.92
C GLY A 190 3.71 -10.38 29.04
N ARG A 191 4.43 -11.04 28.13
CA ARG A 191 5.90 -11.12 28.13
C ARG A 191 6.56 -9.97 27.37
N LEU A 192 5.84 -9.33 26.45
CA LEU A 192 6.35 -8.14 25.77
C LEU A 192 6.36 -6.95 26.75
N PRO A 193 7.48 -6.24 26.91
CA PRO A 193 7.60 -5.09 27.82
C PRO A 193 7.00 -3.82 27.20
N ILE A 194 5.74 -3.88 26.78
CA ILE A 194 5.01 -2.81 26.10
C ILE A 194 3.57 -2.67 26.63
N LYS A 195 2.95 -1.50 26.46
CA LYS A 195 1.55 -1.27 26.86
C LYS A 195 0.58 -1.38 25.70
N SER A 196 0.97 -1.06 24.47
CA SER A 196 0.11 -1.11 23.28
C SER A 196 0.91 -1.20 21.99
N VAL A 197 0.21 -1.56 20.92
CA VAL A 197 0.77 -1.67 19.57
C VAL A 197 -0.09 -0.87 18.59
N LEU A 198 0.55 -0.09 17.72
CA LEU A 198 -0.08 0.44 16.51
C LEU A 198 0.65 -0.15 15.30
N MET A 199 -0.06 -0.93 14.50
CA MET A 199 0.50 -1.52 13.29
C MET A 199 -0.17 -0.97 12.04
N VAL A 200 0.63 -0.67 11.03
CA VAL A 200 0.18 -0.34 9.68
C VAL A 200 0.31 -1.59 8.83
N THR A 201 -0.76 -1.92 8.11
CA THR A 201 -0.77 -3.02 7.17
C THR A 201 -1.73 -2.74 6.01
N HIS A 202 -1.51 -3.41 4.89
CA HIS A 202 -2.47 -3.47 3.79
C HIS A 202 -3.16 -4.84 3.72
N ASN A 203 -2.79 -5.79 4.58
CA ASN A 203 -3.37 -7.12 4.62
C ASN A 203 -4.55 -7.19 5.62
N ILE A 204 -5.73 -7.51 5.12
CA ILE A 204 -6.97 -7.56 5.92
C ILE A 204 -6.93 -8.73 6.92
N GLU A 205 -6.52 -9.92 6.47
CA GLU A 205 -6.43 -11.10 7.34
C GLU A 205 -5.45 -10.87 8.48
N GLU A 206 -4.32 -10.21 8.21
CA GLU A 206 -3.34 -9.83 9.22
C GLU A 206 -3.94 -8.90 10.27
N ALA A 207 -4.66 -7.87 9.84
CA ALA A 207 -5.33 -6.95 10.75
C ALA A 207 -6.36 -7.68 11.63
N VAL A 208 -7.18 -8.55 11.04
CA VAL A 208 -8.19 -9.34 11.77
C VAL A 208 -7.55 -10.41 12.66
N LEU A 209 -6.36 -10.91 12.32
CA LEU A 209 -5.65 -11.90 13.14
C LEU A 209 -5.01 -11.26 14.38
N MET A 210 -4.47 -10.05 14.25
CA MET A 210 -3.62 -9.43 15.29
C MET A 210 -4.31 -8.34 16.12
N CYS A 211 -5.23 -7.57 15.54
CA CYS A 211 -5.67 -6.31 16.15
C CYS A 211 -6.96 -6.47 16.96
N ASP A 212 -7.09 -5.72 18.05
CA ASP A 212 -8.34 -5.57 18.81
C ASP A 212 -9.27 -4.53 18.15
N ARG A 213 -8.67 -3.52 17.51
CA ARG A 213 -9.37 -2.48 16.75
C ARG A 213 -8.67 -2.23 15.42
N ILE A 214 -9.45 -2.06 14.37
CA ILE A 214 -8.99 -1.76 13.02
C ILE A 214 -9.56 -0.42 12.59
N LEU A 215 -8.69 0.51 12.25
CA LEU A 215 -8.99 1.81 11.68
C LEU A 215 -8.77 1.74 10.17
N VAL A 216 -9.86 1.78 9.41
CA VAL A 216 -9.82 1.78 7.94
C VAL A 216 -9.51 3.18 7.46
N PHE A 217 -8.42 3.32 6.73
CA PHE A 217 -7.90 4.56 6.19
C PHE A 217 -8.30 4.73 4.72
N SER A 218 -8.93 5.87 4.37
CA SER A 218 -9.18 6.22 2.97
C SER A 218 -7.93 6.78 2.30
N SER A 219 -7.90 6.75 0.97
CA SER A 219 -6.85 7.38 0.17
C SER A 219 -7.30 8.73 -0.40
N ASN A 220 -6.36 9.66 -0.57
CA ASN A 220 -6.51 10.93 -1.30
C ASN A 220 -7.71 11.82 -0.88
N PRO A 221 -7.63 12.49 0.30
CA PRO A 221 -6.57 12.43 1.31
C PRO A 221 -6.81 11.33 2.37
N GLY A 222 -5.77 11.06 3.15
CA GLY A 222 -5.79 10.12 4.27
C GLY A 222 -6.69 10.59 5.42
N ARG A 223 -7.71 9.79 5.75
CA ARG A 223 -8.58 9.97 6.93
C ARG A 223 -9.07 8.63 7.45
N VAL A 224 -9.48 8.58 8.71
CA VAL A 224 -10.16 7.41 9.29
C VAL A 224 -11.57 7.37 8.72
N ALA A 225 -11.84 6.38 7.86
CA ALA A 225 -13.13 6.18 7.20
C ALA A 225 -14.07 5.31 8.05
N ALA A 226 -13.53 4.33 8.76
CA ALA A 226 -14.29 3.47 9.64
C ALA A 226 -13.41 2.95 10.78
N GLU A 227 -14.05 2.68 11.91
CA GLU A 227 -13.46 1.95 13.03
C GLU A 227 -14.23 0.64 13.22
N ILE A 228 -13.49 -0.47 13.32
CA ILE A 228 -14.02 -1.81 13.48
C ILE A 228 -13.39 -2.42 14.72
N LYS A 229 -14.21 -2.92 15.63
CA LYS A 229 -13.76 -3.69 16.79
C LYS A 229 -13.71 -5.17 16.42
N VAL A 230 -12.64 -5.86 16.80
CA VAL A 230 -12.47 -7.30 16.58
C VAL A 230 -12.75 -8.03 17.88
N ASP A 231 -13.99 -8.48 18.06
CA ASP A 231 -14.44 -9.16 19.29
C ASP A 231 -14.07 -10.66 19.35
N LEU A 232 -13.18 -11.12 18.45
CA LEU A 232 -12.69 -12.50 18.43
C LEU A 232 -11.58 -12.71 19.46
N PRO A 233 -11.69 -13.68 20.37
CA PRO A 233 -10.64 -13.98 21.33
C PRO A 233 -9.43 -14.60 20.63
N HIS A 234 -8.24 -14.37 21.19
CA HIS A 234 -7.05 -15.11 20.77
C HIS A 234 -6.97 -16.48 21.45
N PRO A 235 -6.34 -17.49 20.82
CA PRO A 235 -5.81 -17.47 19.45
C PRO A 235 -6.92 -17.52 18.41
N ARG A 236 -6.80 -16.71 17.35
CA ARG A 236 -7.81 -16.61 16.28
C ARG A 236 -7.53 -17.63 15.19
N ASN A 237 -8.60 -18.26 14.67
CA ASN A 237 -8.50 -19.26 13.60
C ASN A 237 -9.02 -18.69 12.28
N ARG A 238 -8.16 -18.64 11.24
CA ARG A 238 -8.53 -18.15 9.89
C ARG A 238 -9.63 -18.98 9.21
N LEU A 239 -9.82 -20.22 9.65
CA LEU A 239 -10.84 -21.12 9.13
C LEU A 239 -12.21 -20.91 9.81
N ASP A 240 -12.28 -20.14 10.89
CA ASP A 240 -13.53 -19.83 11.57
C ASP A 240 -14.45 -19.01 10.64
N PRO A 241 -15.71 -19.42 10.42
CA PRO A 241 -16.66 -18.65 9.63
C PRO A 241 -16.82 -17.19 10.09
N VAL A 242 -16.75 -16.92 11.40
CA VAL A 242 -16.88 -15.56 11.95
C VAL A 242 -15.68 -14.71 11.57
N PHE A 243 -14.47 -15.31 11.58
CA PHE A 243 -13.26 -14.65 11.11
C PHE A 243 -13.39 -14.24 9.64
N ARG A 244 -13.82 -15.18 8.78
CA ARG A 244 -13.99 -14.94 7.34
C ARG A 244 -15.05 -13.88 7.05
N GLN A 245 -16.20 -13.94 7.72
CA GLN A 245 -17.24 -12.91 7.61
C GLN A 245 -16.72 -11.53 7.99
N LEU A 246 -15.88 -11.44 9.02
CA LEU A 246 -15.26 -10.19 9.40
C LEU A 246 -14.33 -9.71 8.29
N VAL A 247 -13.43 -10.54 7.79
CA VAL A 247 -12.55 -10.22 6.64
C VAL A 247 -13.36 -9.73 5.44
N ASP A 248 -14.40 -10.45 5.04
CA ASP A 248 -15.29 -10.09 3.93
C ASP A 248 -15.96 -8.73 4.16
N SER A 249 -16.41 -8.47 5.39
CA SER A 249 -17.04 -7.19 5.74
C SER A 249 -16.06 -6.01 5.69
N ILE A 250 -14.80 -6.22 6.07
CA ILE A 250 -13.75 -5.20 5.98
C ILE A 250 -13.39 -4.97 4.51
N TYR A 251 -13.26 -6.05 3.74
CA TYR A 251 -13.02 -5.99 2.31
C TYR A 251 -14.12 -5.20 1.58
N ALA A 252 -15.39 -5.50 1.87
CA ALA A 252 -16.53 -4.75 1.36
C ALA A 252 -16.45 -3.26 1.72
N ARG A 253 -16.09 -2.90 2.96
CA ARG A 253 -15.93 -1.50 3.36
C ARG A 253 -14.75 -0.79 2.69
N MET A 254 -13.67 -1.51 2.41
CA MET A 254 -12.50 -0.96 1.70
C MET A 254 -12.73 -0.80 0.19
N THR A 255 -13.70 -1.54 -0.36
CA THR A 255 -14.10 -1.48 -1.78
C THR A 255 -15.34 -0.63 -2.02
N GLN A 256 -16.16 -0.40 -1.00
CA GLN A 256 -17.23 0.58 -1.01
C GLN A 256 -16.63 1.97 -1.27
N ARG A 257 -16.99 2.56 -2.40
CA ARG A 257 -16.85 4.00 -2.58
C ARG A 257 -17.64 4.67 -1.44
N PRO A 258 -17.11 5.72 -0.79
CA PRO A 258 -17.96 6.62 -0.04
C PRO A 258 -19.10 7.05 -0.96
N GLU A 259 -20.33 7.06 -0.45
CA GLU A 259 -21.54 7.46 -1.17
C GLU A 259 -21.24 8.56 -2.20
N ALA A 260 -21.71 8.34 -3.42
CA ALA A 260 -21.65 9.33 -4.48
C ALA A 260 -22.20 10.65 -3.94
N ARG A 261 -21.30 11.59 -3.65
CA ARG A 261 -21.67 13.01 -3.69
C ARG A 261 -22.35 13.20 -5.06
N PRO A 262 -23.58 13.74 -5.11
CA PRO A 262 -24.20 14.05 -6.39
C PRO A 262 -23.18 14.85 -7.18
N ALA A 263 -22.93 14.41 -8.42
CA ALA A 263 -21.92 14.97 -9.29
C ALA A 263 -22.07 16.50 -9.34
N SER A 264 -21.25 17.18 -8.54
CA SER A 264 -20.85 18.53 -8.82
C SER A 264 -19.90 18.41 -10.01
N ILE A 265 -20.32 18.98 -11.13
CA ILE A 265 -19.47 19.24 -12.28
C ILE A 265 -18.37 20.20 -11.78
N GLU A 266 -17.30 19.64 -11.19
CA GLU A 266 -16.01 20.26 -10.92
C GLU A 266 -15.09 19.25 -10.20
N GLY A 267 -14.07 18.78 -10.94
CA GLY A 267 -12.80 18.25 -10.42
C GLY A 267 -12.81 16.91 -9.68
N ILE A 268 -12.56 15.80 -10.40
CA ILE A 268 -12.17 14.52 -9.80
C ILE A 268 -10.66 14.56 -9.49
N PRO A 269 -10.19 14.27 -8.26
CA PRO A 269 -8.77 14.03 -8.01
C PRO A 269 -8.36 12.73 -8.70
N GLY A 270 -7.47 12.81 -9.68
CA GLY A 270 -7.03 11.68 -10.50
C GLY A 270 -7.55 11.65 -11.96
N THR A 271 -8.35 12.63 -12.39
CA THR A 271 -8.66 12.81 -13.82
C THR A 271 -7.66 13.76 -14.44
N GLY A 272 -6.54 13.23 -14.91
CA GLY A 272 -5.50 14.01 -15.57
C GLY A 272 -4.30 13.15 -15.93
N ILE A 273 -3.17 13.82 -16.23
CA ILE A 273 -1.92 13.14 -16.60
C ILE A 273 -1.34 12.36 -15.41
N GLY A 274 -1.62 12.78 -14.17
CA GLY A 274 -1.18 12.12 -12.94
C GLY A 274 -1.89 10.81 -12.55
N MET A 275 -2.49 10.11 -13.50
CA MET A 275 -3.09 8.80 -13.28
C MET A 275 -2.00 7.71 -13.38
N VAL A 276 -1.76 6.99 -12.29
CA VAL A 276 -0.82 5.85 -12.29
C VAL A 276 -1.47 4.67 -13.01
N LEU A 277 -0.75 4.08 -13.97
CA LEU A 277 -1.15 2.86 -14.68
C LEU A 277 -0.22 1.72 -14.29
N HIS A 278 -0.79 0.66 -13.72
CA HIS A 278 -0.08 -0.58 -13.48
C HIS A 278 0.16 -1.33 -14.79
N HIS A 279 1.31 -1.99 -14.90
CA HIS A 279 1.69 -2.68 -16.13
C HIS A 279 0.82 -3.90 -16.42
N VAL A 280 -0.10 -3.74 -17.38
CA VAL A 280 -0.92 -4.81 -17.93
C VAL A 280 -0.83 -4.80 -19.44
N SER A 281 -0.47 -5.93 -20.06
CA SER A 281 -0.44 -6.00 -21.52
C SER A 281 -1.84 -6.01 -22.13
N SER A 282 -1.99 -5.46 -23.34
CA SER A 282 -3.27 -5.49 -24.08
C SER A 282 -3.76 -6.92 -24.38
N ASN A 283 -2.83 -7.87 -24.54
CA ASN A 283 -3.14 -9.29 -24.76
C ASN A 283 -3.85 -9.90 -23.56
N VAL A 284 -3.39 -9.57 -22.34
CA VAL A 284 -4.02 -10.02 -21.10
C VAL A 284 -5.42 -9.43 -20.95
N LEU A 285 -5.59 -8.13 -21.20
CA LEU A 285 -6.90 -7.48 -21.16
C LEU A 285 -7.86 -8.08 -22.18
N SER A 286 -7.39 -8.31 -23.40
CA SER A 286 -8.20 -8.91 -24.48
C SER A 286 -8.62 -10.33 -24.12
N GLY A 287 -7.68 -11.16 -23.66
CA GLY A 287 -7.97 -12.54 -23.24
C GLY A 287 -8.93 -12.60 -22.04
N LEU A 288 -8.85 -11.64 -21.12
CA LEU A 288 -9.78 -11.55 -19.98
C LEU A 288 -11.20 -11.19 -20.45
N ILE A 289 -11.34 -10.22 -21.37
CA ILE A 289 -12.65 -9.87 -21.97
C ILE A 289 -13.25 -11.08 -22.70
N GLU A 290 -12.45 -11.80 -23.49
CA GLU A 290 -12.89 -13.01 -24.21
C GLU A 290 -13.33 -14.12 -23.24
N THR A 291 -12.51 -14.39 -22.22
CA THR A 291 -12.80 -15.40 -21.20
C THR A 291 -14.09 -15.06 -20.47
N LEU A 292 -14.25 -13.80 -20.05
CA LEU A 292 -15.43 -13.34 -19.33
C LEU A 292 -16.69 -13.39 -20.22
N SER A 293 -16.57 -13.11 -21.52
CA SER A 293 -17.69 -13.17 -22.46
C SER A 293 -18.16 -14.60 -22.75
N GLY A 294 -17.27 -15.60 -22.62
CA GLY A 294 -17.58 -17.00 -22.89
C GLY A 294 -18.22 -17.75 -21.70
N PRO A 295 -18.78 -18.95 -21.93
CA PRO A 295 -19.19 -19.84 -20.84
C PRO A 295 -17.98 -20.26 -19.99
N PRO A 296 -18.11 -20.42 -18.66
CA PRO A 296 -19.35 -20.38 -17.87
C PRO A 296 -19.79 -18.97 -17.44
N TYR A 297 -19.01 -17.93 -17.73
CA TYR A 297 -19.17 -16.60 -17.13
C TYR A 297 -20.21 -15.73 -17.84
N ASN A 298 -20.36 -15.84 -19.16
CA ASN A 298 -21.42 -15.15 -19.94
C ASN A 298 -21.52 -13.64 -19.64
N GLY A 299 -20.38 -12.98 -19.44
CA GLY A 299 -20.25 -11.55 -19.17
C GLY A 299 -20.19 -11.18 -17.69
N HIS A 300 -20.29 -12.11 -16.75
CA HIS A 300 -20.24 -11.85 -15.30
C HIS A 300 -19.48 -12.97 -14.57
N ALA A 301 -18.47 -12.59 -13.79
CA ALA A 301 -17.73 -13.52 -12.96
C ALA A 301 -17.41 -12.92 -11.59
N ASP A 302 -17.45 -13.77 -10.57
CA ASP A 302 -16.79 -13.56 -9.29
C ASP A 302 -15.27 -13.56 -9.51
N LEU A 303 -14.57 -12.53 -9.04
CA LEU A 303 -13.12 -12.35 -9.27
C LEU A 303 -12.27 -13.45 -8.65
N PRO A 304 -12.47 -13.84 -7.38
CA PRO A 304 -11.80 -15.01 -6.81
C PRO A 304 -11.94 -16.28 -7.66
N VAL A 305 -13.15 -16.56 -8.16
CA VAL A 305 -13.40 -17.71 -9.03
C VAL A 305 -12.66 -17.56 -10.36
N LEU A 306 -12.72 -16.38 -10.97
CA LEU A 306 -12.04 -16.09 -12.24
C LEU A 306 -10.52 -16.18 -12.08
N ALA A 307 -9.94 -15.67 -11.00
CA ALA A 307 -8.52 -15.75 -10.68
C ALA A 307 -8.06 -17.19 -10.51
N GLY A 308 -8.81 -17.99 -9.75
CA GLY A 308 -8.53 -19.42 -9.59
C GLY A 308 -8.55 -20.17 -10.91
N SER A 309 -9.47 -19.83 -11.82
CA SER A 309 -9.56 -20.46 -13.14
C SER A 309 -8.40 -20.08 -14.08
N LEU A 310 -7.88 -18.86 -13.94
CA LEU A 310 -6.80 -18.31 -14.77
C LEU A 310 -5.41 -18.53 -14.14
N GLN A 311 -5.34 -19.16 -12.96
CA GLN A 311 -4.12 -19.34 -12.17
C GLN A 311 -3.39 -18.02 -11.86
N LEU A 312 -4.15 -16.95 -11.67
CA LEU A 312 -3.65 -15.62 -11.32
C LEU A 312 -3.65 -15.43 -9.80
N GLU A 313 -2.73 -14.61 -9.30
CA GLU A 313 -2.81 -14.16 -7.93
C GLU A 313 -4.01 -13.21 -7.73
N ALA A 314 -4.61 -13.20 -6.53
CA ALA A 314 -5.77 -12.37 -6.25
C ALA A 314 -5.50 -10.87 -6.42
N GLY A 315 -4.25 -10.43 -6.20
CA GLY A 315 -3.84 -9.05 -6.46
C GLY A 315 -3.78 -8.71 -7.96
N GLU A 316 -3.27 -9.62 -8.78
CA GLU A 316 -3.10 -9.40 -10.23
C GLU A 316 -4.44 -9.22 -10.94
N ILE A 317 -5.44 -10.05 -10.61
CA ILE A 317 -6.74 -9.97 -11.29
C ILE A 317 -7.47 -8.65 -11.00
N ILE A 318 -7.24 -8.06 -9.82
CA ILE A 318 -7.81 -6.77 -9.44
C ILE A 318 -7.26 -5.68 -10.34
N HIS A 319 -5.94 -5.65 -10.55
CA HIS A 319 -5.30 -4.68 -11.44
C HIS A 319 -5.78 -4.81 -12.89
N PHE A 320 -6.08 -6.04 -13.35
CA PHE A 320 -6.66 -6.27 -14.67
C PHE A 320 -8.10 -5.75 -14.74
N GLY A 321 -8.92 -6.04 -13.72
CA GLY A 321 -10.28 -5.53 -13.60
C GLY A 321 -10.34 -4.00 -13.53
N GLU A 322 -9.43 -3.36 -12.79
CA GLU A 322 -9.29 -1.90 -12.72
C GLU A 322 -8.93 -1.30 -14.07
N SER A 323 -8.03 -1.94 -14.83
CA SER A 323 -7.65 -1.52 -16.18
C SER A 323 -8.82 -1.62 -17.17
N LEU A 324 -9.59 -2.72 -17.11
CA LEU A 324 -10.80 -2.87 -17.92
C LEU A 324 -11.89 -1.85 -17.53
N GLN A 325 -12.00 -1.52 -16.24
CA GLN A 325 -12.91 -0.50 -15.78
C GLN A 325 -12.50 0.91 -16.21
N LEU A 326 -11.21 1.22 -16.16
CA LEU A 326 -10.66 2.47 -16.65
C LEU A 326 -11.01 2.66 -18.13
N LEU A 327 -10.76 1.62 -18.93
CA LEU A 327 -11.08 1.58 -20.35
C LEU A 327 -12.58 1.38 -20.64
N ARG A 328 -13.46 1.32 -19.62
CA ARG A 328 -14.91 1.12 -19.77
C ARG A 328 -15.32 -0.17 -20.52
N PHE A 329 -14.46 -1.19 -20.54
CA PHE A 329 -14.79 -2.52 -21.07
C PHE A 329 -15.47 -3.42 -20.04
N ALA A 330 -15.25 -3.17 -18.76
CA ALA A 330 -15.93 -3.87 -17.67
C ALA A 330 -16.29 -2.91 -16.54
N GLN A 331 -17.13 -3.37 -15.63
CA GLN A 331 -17.42 -2.74 -14.36
C GLN A 331 -16.97 -3.67 -13.25
N LEU A 332 -16.19 -3.13 -12.33
CA LEU A 332 -15.70 -3.81 -11.16
C LEU A 332 -16.53 -3.36 -9.95
N SER A 333 -17.30 -4.25 -9.35
CA SER A 333 -18.21 -3.93 -8.23
C SER A 333 -18.33 -5.11 -7.27
N GLU A 334 -18.18 -4.86 -5.96
CA GLU A 334 -18.44 -5.85 -4.90
C GLU A 334 -17.71 -7.21 -5.04
N GLY A 335 -16.56 -7.25 -5.72
CA GLY A 335 -15.83 -8.51 -5.97
C GLY A 335 -16.25 -9.24 -7.25
N ASP A 336 -17.16 -8.65 -8.03
CA ASP A 336 -17.55 -9.11 -9.35
C ASP A 336 -16.92 -8.26 -10.46
N LEU A 337 -16.64 -8.92 -11.58
CA LEU A 337 -16.28 -8.29 -12.84
C LEU A 337 -17.40 -8.55 -13.86
N VAL A 338 -18.02 -7.48 -14.34
CA VAL A 338 -19.15 -7.53 -15.28
C VAL A 338 -18.77 -6.80 -16.57
N LEU A 339 -18.89 -7.44 -17.73
CA LEU A 339 -18.63 -6.78 -19.00
C LEU A 339 -19.63 -5.65 -19.26
N SER A 340 -19.12 -4.51 -19.71
CA SER A 340 -19.96 -3.44 -20.23
C SER A 340 -20.49 -3.81 -21.62
N GLU A 341 -21.38 -2.98 -22.18
CA GLU A 341 -21.78 -3.12 -23.59
C GLU A 341 -20.57 -3.05 -24.52
N ALA A 342 -19.61 -2.15 -24.26
CA ALA A 342 -18.39 -2.03 -25.03
C ALA A 342 -17.49 -3.28 -24.88
N GLY A 343 -17.40 -3.87 -23.69
CA GLY A 343 -16.65 -5.12 -23.47
C GLY A 343 -17.27 -6.30 -24.22
N ASN A 344 -18.59 -6.44 -24.16
CA ASN A 344 -19.31 -7.47 -24.92
C ASN A 344 -19.14 -7.28 -26.43
N ARG A 345 -19.19 -6.03 -26.92
CA ARG A 345 -18.90 -5.73 -28.32
C ARG A 345 -17.46 -6.09 -28.67
N PHE A 346 -16.50 -5.69 -27.84
CA PHE A 346 -15.08 -5.98 -28.04
C PHE A 346 -14.83 -7.48 -28.21
N ALA A 347 -15.40 -8.33 -27.35
CA ALA A 347 -15.27 -9.78 -27.43
C ALA A 347 -15.72 -10.36 -28.78
N ASN A 348 -16.75 -9.77 -29.41
CA ASN A 348 -17.37 -10.27 -30.63
C ASN A 348 -16.87 -9.60 -31.93
N LEU A 349 -15.94 -8.64 -31.83
CA LEU A 349 -15.38 -7.95 -32.99
C LEU A 349 -14.17 -8.69 -33.57
N GLU A 350 -13.97 -8.54 -34.87
CA GLU A 350 -12.72 -8.92 -35.56
C GLU A 350 -11.54 -8.06 -35.10
N THR A 351 -10.31 -8.56 -35.28
CA THR A 351 -9.07 -7.95 -34.77
C THR A 351 -8.92 -6.45 -35.05
N ASP A 352 -9.12 -6.00 -36.30
CA ASP A 352 -8.96 -4.58 -36.64
C ASP A 352 -10.03 -3.69 -35.99
N ALA A 353 -11.24 -4.21 -35.83
CA ALA A 353 -12.33 -3.48 -35.17
C ALA A 353 -12.14 -3.42 -33.66
N ARG A 354 -11.54 -4.46 -33.04
CA ARG A 354 -11.12 -4.44 -31.63
C ARG A 354 -10.08 -3.36 -31.37
N LYS A 355 -9.04 -3.28 -32.21
CA LYS A 355 -7.99 -2.25 -32.10
C LYS A 355 -8.58 -0.84 -32.15
N LYS A 356 -9.50 -0.58 -33.09
CA LYS A 356 -10.19 0.71 -33.21
C LYS A 356 -11.02 1.06 -31.98
N LEU A 357 -11.80 0.10 -31.47
CA LEU A 357 -12.60 0.30 -30.26
C LEU A 357 -11.72 0.54 -29.03
N PHE A 358 -10.61 -0.21 -28.91
CA PHE A 358 -9.62 0.01 -27.87
C PHE A 358 -8.99 1.40 -27.97
N ALA A 359 -8.59 1.82 -29.17
CA ALA A 359 -8.01 3.14 -29.44
C ALA A 359 -8.95 4.28 -29.03
N GLU A 360 -10.24 4.17 -29.37
CA GLU A 360 -11.26 5.16 -28.99
C GLU A 360 -11.37 5.27 -27.47
N HIS A 361 -11.46 4.14 -26.77
CA HIS A 361 -11.57 4.11 -25.31
C HIS A 361 -10.28 4.58 -24.63
N ALA A 362 -9.12 4.20 -25.14
CA ALA A 362 -7.82 4.63 -24.65
C ALA A 362 -7.65 6.15 -24.78
N LEU A 363 -7.94 6.74 -25.94
CA LEU A 363 -7.87 8.19 -26.13
C LEU A 363 -8.91 8.97 -25.32
N THR A 364 -10.08 8.37 -25.06
CA THR A 364 -11.17 9.02 -24.32
C THR A 364 -10.94 8.99 -22.81
N TYR A 365 -10.44 7.87 -22.29
CA TYR A 365 -10.41 7.61 -20.84
C TYR A 365 -8.99 7.55 -20.24
N VAL A 366 -7.93 7.57 -21.05
CA VAL A 366 -6.53 7.60 -20.60
C VAL A 366 -5.89 8.93 -21.00
N PRO A 367 -5.87 9.96 -20.12
CA PRO A 367 -5.44 11.31 -20.47
C PRO A 367 -4.02 11.40 -21.02
N VAL A 368 -3.09 10.58 -20.51
CA VAL A 368 -1.69 10.57 -20.96
C VAL A 368 -1.59 10.08 -22.41
N MET A 369 -2.40 9.11 -22.83
CA MET A 369 -2.45 8.67 -24.23
C MET A 369 -3.01 9.76 -25.14
N ALA A 370 -4.07 10.43 -24.69
CA ALA A 370 -4.64 11.56 -25.43
C ALA A 370 -3.63 12.71 -25.57
N LEU A 371 -2.83 12.96 -24.53
CA LEU A 371 -1.75 13.94 -24.56
C LEU A 371 -0.66 13.56 -25.55
N ILE A 372 -0.14 12.33 -25.48
CA ILE A 372 0.91 11.87 -26.40
C ILE A 372 0.42 11.98 -27.84
N LYS A 373 -0.78 11.48 -28.14
CA LYS A 373 -1.36 11.54 -29.48
C LYS A 373 -1.48 12.97 -29.99
N ARG A 374 -1.99 13.89 -29.16
CA ARG A 374 -2.12 15.32 -29.50
C ARG A 374 -0.76 15.97 -29.77
N VAL A 375 0.24 15.73 -28.93
CA VAL A 375 1.59 16.29 -29.10
C VAL A 375 2.22 15.80 -30.40
N LEU A 376 2.02 14.53 -30.76
CA LEU A 376 2.51 14.00 -32.03
C LEU A 376 1.75 14.56 -33.24
N ASP A 377 0.44 14.78 -33.13
CA ASP A 377 -0.38 15.38 -34.19
C ASP A 377 -0.02 16.86 -34.44
N GLU A 378 0.29 17.60 -33.39
CA GLU A 378 0.63 19.04 -33.46
C GLU A 378 2.05 19.30 -33.96
N ARG A 379 2.97 18.34 -33.80
CA ARG A 379 4.38 18.50 -34.23
C ARG A 379 4.53 18.18 -35.71
N THR A 380 5.23 19.06 -36.42
CA THR A 380 5.58 18.83 -37.85
C THR A 380 6.43 17.60 -38.08
N SER A 381 7.21 17.18 -37.09
CA SER A 381 8.02 15.95 -37.17
C SER A 381 7.24 14.69 -36.83
N HIS A 382 6.01 14.81 -36.28
CA HIS A 382 5.23 13.71 -35.73
C HIS A 382 5.99 12.82 -34.74
N THR A 383 6.98 13.39 -34.06
CA THR A 383 7.85 12.72 -33.09
C THR A 383 8.04 13.52 -31.82
N ALA A 384 8.17 12.83 -30.69
CA ALA A 384 8.46 13.44 -29.40
C ALA A 384 9.31 12.52 -28.50
N PRO A 385 10.32 13.05 -27.79
CA PRO A 385 11.12 12.26 -26.85
C PRO A 385 10.27 11.81 -25.66
N VAL A 386 10.43 10.55 -25.22
CA VAL A 386 9.69 9.99 -24.09
C VAL A 386 9.99 10.74 -22.80
N ALA A 387 11.23 11.20 -22.61
CA ALA A 387 11.63 12.04 -21.48
C ALA A 387 10.69 13.25 -21.25
N ARG A 388 10.09 13.82 -22.29
CA ARG A 388 9.09 14.90 -22.13
C ARG A 388 7.91 14.43 -21.30
N PHE A 389 7.33 13.29 -21.66
CA PHE A 389 6.14 12.74 -21.01
C PHE A 389 6.50 12.11 -19.67
N ARG A 390 7.70 11.52 -19.55
CA ARG A 390 8.23 11.02 -18.29
C ARG A 390 8.32 12.13 -17.24
N ASN A 391 8.97 13.24 -17.57
CA ASN A 391 9.09 14.39 -16.66
C ASN A 391 7.69 14.93 -16.29
N GLU A 392 6.78 14.99 -17.26
CA GLU A 392 5.41 15.43 -17.04
C GLU A 392 4.60 14.45 -16.16
N LEU A 393 4.91 13.15 -16.18
CA LEU A 393 4.34 12.16 -15.26
C LEU A 393 4.95 12.28 -13.87
N GLU A 394 6.27 12.42 -13.77
CA GLU A 394 7.02 12.60 -12.52
C GLU A 394 6.62 13.86 -11.75
N ASP A 395 6.03 14.85 -12.42
CA ASP A 395 5.38 15.99 -11.76
C ASP A 395 4.19 15.58 -10.86
N TYR A 396 3.61 14.40 -11.09
CA TYR A 396 2.43 13.88 -10.39
C TYR A 396 2.65 12.56 -9.65
N MET A 397 3.64 11.75 -10.04
CA MET A 397 3.89 10.40 -9.48
C MET A 397 5.39 10.14 -9.27
N SER A 398 5.75 9.01 -8.64
CA SER A 398 7.16 8.66 -8.45
C SER A 398 7.84 8.30 -9.78
N GLU A 399 9.18 8.32 -9.82
CA GLU A 399 9.96 7.87 -10.99
C GLU A 399 9.62 6.41 -11.37
N GLU A 400 9.43 5.56 -10.36
CA GLU A 400 9.02 4.15 -10.53
C GLU A 400 7.61 4.04 -11.13
N ASP A 401 6.63 4.78 -10.59
CA ASP A 401 5.25 4.80 -11.12
C ASP A 401 5.18 5.39 -12.53
N ALA A 402 6.01 6.40 -12.83
CA ALA A 402 6.09 7.04 -14.14
C ALA A 402 6.67 6.08 -15.18
N GLU A 403 7.70 5.32 -14.82
CA GLU A 403 8.28 4.28 -15.68
C GLU A 403 7.27 3.16 -15.94
N GLU A 404 6.56 2.69 -14.91
CA GLU A 404 5.52 1.66 -15.05
C GLU A 404 4.35 2.15 -15.92
N THR A 405 3.93 3.40 -15.72
CA THR A 405 2.87 4.04 -16.51
C THR A 405 3.26 4.15 -17.99
N LEU A 406 4.50 4.56 -18.28
CA LEU A 406 5.01 4.63 -19.65
C LEU A 406 5.10 3.25 -20.32
N LYS A 407 5.54 2.21 -19.59
CA LYS A 407 5.54 0.83 -20.11
C LYS A 407 4.15 0.38 -20.52
N THR A 408 3.14 0.68 -19.69
CA THR A 408 1.73 0.39 -19.99
C THR A 408 1.26 1.16 -21.23
N ILE A 409 1.60 2.44 -21.31
CA ILE A 409 1.24 3.31 -22.43
C ILE A 409 1.85 2.81 -23.74
N VAL A 410 3.12 2.40 -23.74
CA VAL A 410 3.80 1.81 -24.90
C VAL A 410 3.09 0.53 -25.34
N SER A 411 2.75 -0.36 -24.39
CA SER A 411 2.06 -1.61 -24.69
C SER A 411 0.70 -1.38 -25.36
N TRP A 412 -0.13 -0.55 -24.74
CA TRP A 412 -1.49 -0.25 -25.22
C TRP A 412 -1.46 0.59 -26.50
N GLY A 413 -0.56 1.57 -26.61
CA GLY A 413 -0.42 2.43 -27.79
C GLY A 413 -0.01 1.66 -29.04
N ARG A 414 0.91 0.68 -28.90
CA ARG A 414 1.29 -0.24 -29.98
C ARG A 414 0.13 -1.13 -30.41
N TYR A 415 -0.60 -1.70 -29.46
CA TYR A 415 -1.77 -2.55 -29.76
C TYR A 415 -2.88 -1.76 -30.49
N ALA A 416 -3.14 -0.55 -30.02
CA ALA A 416 -4.16 0.34 -30.55
C ALA A 416 -3.75 1.08 -31.84
N GLU A 417 -2.51 0.89 -32.30
CA GLU A 417 -1.92 1.58 -33.46
C GLU A 417 -2.01 3.11 -33.36
N LEU A 418 -1.91 3.65 -32.14
CA LEU A 418 -2.01 5.08 -31.87
C LEU A 418 -0.70 5.82 -32.12
N PHE A 419 0.42 5.18 -31.79
CA PHE A 419 1.79 5.68 -31.97
C PHE A 419 2.77 4.52 -31.77
N ALA A 420 3.95 4.64 -32.37
CA ALA A 420 5.08 3.76 -32.16
C ALA A 420 6.03 4.31 -31.10
N TYR A 421 6.88 3.43 -30.56
CA TYR A 421 7.93 3.75 -29.60
C TYR A 421 9.22 3.08 -30.06
N ASP A 422 10.28 3.88 -30.21
CA ASP A 422 11.63 3.43 -30.57
C ASP A 422 12.52 3.44 -29.31
N GLU A 423 13.03 2.26 -28.96
CA GLU A 423 13.80 2.05 -27.73
C GLU A 423 15.24 2.57 -27.82
N GLN A 424 15.80 2.68 -29.03
CA GLN A 424 17.19 3.16 -29.23
C GLN A 424 17.30 4.68 -29.08
N SER A 425 16.28 5.38 -29.58
CA SER A 425 16.21 6.84 -29.58
C SER A 425 15.36 7.41 -28.45
N ASP A 426 14.64 6.55 -27.70
CA ASP A 426 13.69 6.92 -26.64
C ASP A 426 12.65 7.95 -27.14
N THR A 427 12.02 7.65 -28.28
CA THR A 427 11.05 8.54 -28.93
C THR A 427 9.73 7.85 -29.25
N PHE A 428 8.64 8.62 -29.13
CA PHE A 428 7.34 8.29 -29.71
C PHE A 428 7.23 8.87 -31.13
N SER A 429 6.59 8.15 -32.04
CA SER A 429 6.32 8.57 -33.43
C SER A 429 4.93 8.15 -33.91
N LEU A 430 4.35 8.85 -34.89
CA LEU A 430 3.17 8.34 -35.62
C LEU A 430 3.53 7.38 -36.75
N GLU A 431 4.79 7.40 -37.21
CA GLU A 431 5.29 6.48 -38.22
C GLU A 431 5.67 5.14 -37.58
N ASN A 432 5.20 4.04 -38.18
CA ASN A 432 5.67 2.71 -37.83
C ASN A 432 7.17 2.59 -38.18
N PRO A 433 8.04 2.05 -37.31
CA PRO A 433 9.48 1.86 -37.58
C PRO A 433 9.80 0.90 -38.76
N GLY A 434 8.79 0.46 -39.52
CA GLY A 434 8.92 -0.46 -40.65
C GLY A 434 8.82 0.21 -42.03
N GLU A 435 8.57 1.52 -42.13
CA GLU A 435 8.58 2.24 -43.40
C GLU A 435 9.71 3.27 -43.40
N SER A 436 10.94 2.77 -43.48
CA SER A 436 12.10 3.55 -43.90
C SER A 436 12.89 2.66 -44.85
N THR A 437 12.80 2.99 -46.14
CA THR A 437 13.37 2.36 -47.35
C THR A 437 12.80 1.04 -47.85
#